data_AF-A0A3S1FK48-F1
#
_entry.id   AF-A0A3S1FK48-F1
#
_cell.length_a   1.000
_cell.length_b   1.000
_cell.length_c   1.000
_cell.angle_alpha   90.00
_cell.angle_beta   90.00
_cell.angle_gamma   90.00
#
_symmetry.space_group_name_H-M   'P 1'
#
loop_
_entity.id
_entity.type
_entity.pdbx_description
1 polymer ?
#
loop_
_entity_poly.entity_id
_entity_poly.type
_entity_poly.pdbx_seq_one_letter_code
_entity_poly.pdbx_strand_id
1 'polypeptide(L)'
;NILFYPVQYEGEESERNVFYTGAAPNQQAIPAVDYLMSEDGGSVKRWVLEGTDYVYPRTTNKILEAYLKAKGVAAEDIMVNYTPFGFSDWQTEVSAIKKFGSAGKKTAVVSTVNGDANVPFYKELGNQGIKAEDIPVMAFSVGEEELAGLDTAPLVGHLAAWNYFESVDTPENKKFIADWHKFIKNDKRTTN
;
A
#
# COMPACT_ATOMS: atom_id res chain seq x y z
N ASN A 1 -5.81 -29.17 13.38
CA ASN A 1 -6.05 -28.34 12.18
C ASN A 1 -4.88 -27.41 11.98
N ILE A 2 -4.46 -27.18 10.73
CA ILE A 2 -3.38 -26.27 10.33
C ILE A 2 -4.02 -25.17 9.48
N LEU A 3 -3.70 -23.90 9.74
CA LEU A 3 -4.15 -22.75 8.96
C LEU A 3 -2.97 -22.22 8.12
N PHE A 4 -3.23 -21.91 6.85
CA PHE A 4 -2.32 -21.12 6.02
C PHE A 4 -2.86 -19.70 5.96
N TYR A 5 -2.01 -18.72 6.29
CA TYR A 5 -2.37 -17.30 6.34
C TYR A 5 -1.57 -16.54 5.27
N PRO A 6 -2.14 -16.32 4.08
CA PRO A 6 -1.42 -15.78 2.92
C PRO A 6 -1.43 -14.25 2.83
N VAL A 7 -2.18 -13.57 3.69
CA VAL A 7 -2.34 -12.12 3.68
C VAL A 7 -1.19 -11.48 4.47
N GLN A 8 -0.75 -10.29 4.06
CA GLN A 8 0.17 -9.46 4.82
C GLN A 8 -0.36 -9.19 6.24
N TYR A 9 0.54 -9.17 7.20
CA TYR A 9 0.20 -9.07 8.62
C TYR A 9 1.24 -8.23 9.37
N GLU A 10 0.92 -7.89 10.61
CA GLU A 10 1.72 -6.99 11.43
C GLU A 10 3.01 -7.64 12.01
N GLY A 11 3.15 -8.96 11.93
CA GLY A 11 4.35 -9.66 12.40
C GLY A 11 4.39 -9.96 13.90
N GLU A 12 3.34 -9.64 14.66
CA GLU A 12 3.31 -9.80 16.12
C GLU A 12 2.60 -11.09 16.60
N GLU A 13 2.11 -11.93 15.68
CA GLU A 13 1.50 -13.21 15.99
C GLU A 13 2.46 -14.39 15.78
N SER A 14 2.40 -15.39 16.67
CA SER A 14 3.14 -16.65 16.55
C SER A 14 2.32 -17.80 17.10
N GLU A 15 1.55 -18.46 16.23
CA GLU A 15 0.74 -19.63 16.59
C GLU A 15 1.30 -20.91 15.98
N ARG A 16 1.40 -21.98 16.78
CA ARG A 16 2.00 -23.26 16.38
C ARG A 16 1.28 -23.90 15.20
N ASN A 17 -0.02 -23.63 15.10
CA ASN A 17 -0.90 -24.23 14.10
C ASN A 17 -1.13 -23.33 12.88
N VAL A 18 -0.41 -22.22 12.73
CA VAL A 18 -0.55 -21.27 11.62
C VAL A 18 0.77 -21.14 10.85
N PHE A 19 0.69 -21.27 9.52
CA PHE A 19 1.77 -20.94 8.61
C PHE A 19 1.49 -19.58 7.97
N TYR A 20 2.26 -18.57 8.37
CA TYR A 20 2.23 -17.23 7.80
C TYR A 20 3.05 -17.21 6.52
N THR A 21 2.38 -16.96 5.39
CA THR A 21 3.03 -16.89 4.07
C THR A 21 2.93 -15.49 3.45
N GLY A 22 2.15 -14.59 4.06
CA GLY A 22 2.16 -13.16 3.73
C GLY A 22 3.36 -12.44 4.34
N ALA A 23 3.66 -11.24 3.82
CA ALA A 23 4.76 -10.42 4.31
C ALA A 23 4.47 -9.84 5.70
N ALA A 24 5.50 -9.85 6.56
CA ALA A 24 5.57 -9.00 7.74
C ALA A 24 6.12 -7.60 7.38
N PRO A 25 6.03 -6.59 8.27
CA PRO A 25 6.44 -5.22 7.95
C PRO A 25 7.89 -5.08 7.49
N ASN A 26 8.81 -5.90 8.02
CA ASN A 26 10.22 -5.89 7.62
C ASN A 26 10.46 -6.44 6.20
N GLN A 27 9.49 -7.13 5.61
CA GLN A 27 9.57 -7.74 4.27
C GLN A 27 8.85 -6.91 3.20
N GLN A 28 7.92 -6.03 3.59
CA GLN A 28 7.13 -5.21 2.66
C GLN A 28 7.23 -3.72 3.00
N ALA A 29 6.70 -3.32 4.16
CA ALA A 29 6.52 -1.91 4.51
C ALA A 29 7.86 -1.16 4.68
N ILE A 30 8.83 -1.76 5.35
CA ILE A 30 10.15 -1.17 5.59
C ILE A 30 10.94 -1.01 4.28
N PRO A 31 11.10 -2.06 3.43
CA PRO A 31 11.73 -1.91 2.13
C PRO A 31 11.05 -0.85 1.23
N ALA A 32 9.73 -0.76 1.26
CA ALA A 32 8.99 0.23 0.47
C ALA A 32 9.24 1.67 0.93
N VAL A 33 9.33 1.88 2.25
CA VAL A 33 9.72 3.19 2.82
C VAL A 33 11.17 3.51 2.47
N ASP A 34 12.09 2.56 2.60
CA ASP A 34 13.50 2.75 2.22
C ASP A 34 13.64 3.10 0.73
N TYR A 35 12.85 2.46 -0.15
CA TYR A 35 12.80 2.82 -1.56
C TYR A 35 12.39 4.29 -1.76
N LEU A 36 11.26 4.71 -1.17
CA LEU A 36 10.79 6.10 -1.25
C LEU A 36 11.80 7.12 -0.68
N MET A 37 12.59 6.74 0.32
CA MET A 37 13.66 7.57 0.87
C MET A 37 14.88 7.70 -0.05
N SER A 38 15.11 6.72 -0.92
CA SER A 38 16.25 6.69 -1.83
C SER A 38 16.13 7.72 -2.95
N GLU A 39 17.22 7.97 -3.68
CA GLU A 39 17.21 8.82 -4.88
C GLU A 39 16.23 8.28 -5.94
N ASP A 40 16.24 6.96 -6.16
CA ASP A 40 15.38 6.29 -7.15
C ASP A 40 13.88 6.38 -6.80
N GLY A 41 13.54 6.33 -5.51
CA GLY A 41 12.14 6.47 -5.05
C GLY A 41 11.69 7.90 -4.79
N GLY A 42 12.53 8.89 -5.13
CA GLY A 42 12.14 10.31 -5.12
C GLY A 42 12.56 11.10 -3.89
N SER A 43 13.43 10.55 -3.03
CA SER A 43 14.02 11.25 -1.88
C SER A 43 12.99 11.88 -0.94
N VAL A 44 11.95 11.12 -0.60
CA VAL A 44 10.84 11.55 0.25
C VAL A 44 11.35 11.93 1.64
N LYS A 45 10.83 13.04 2.18
CA LYS A 45 11.23 13.60 3.49
C LYS A 45 10.06 13.80 4.45
N ARG A 46 8.83 13.63 3.97
CA ARG A 46 7.59 13.83 4.74
C ARG A 46 6.59 12.74 4.40
N TRP A 47 5.82 12.31 5.39
CA TRP A 47 5.10 11.05 5.33
C TRP A 47 3.68 11.21 5.82
N VAL A 48 2.74 10.69 5.05
CA VAL A 48 1.37 10.45 5.49
C VAL A 48 1.22 8.94 5.64
N LEU A 49 0.87 8.48 6.84
CA LEU A 49 0.49 7.09 7.10
C LEU A 49 -1.03 7.04 7.15
N GLU A 50 -1.64 6.64 6.03
CA GLU A 50 -3.10 6.59 5.85
C GLU A 50 -3.58 5.15 5.99
N GLY A 51 -4.62 4.89 6.78
CA GLY A 51 -5.06 3.52 7.05
C GLY A 51 -6.53 3.37 7.38
N THR A 52 -7.04 2.14 7.24
CA THR A 52 -8.36 1.77 7.76
C THR A 52 -8.25 1.40 9.23
N ASP A 53 -9.19 1.82 10.07
CA ASP A 53 -9.09 1.71 11.54
C ASP A 53 -9.35 0.29 12.07
N TYR A 54 -8.35 -0.59 11.91
CA TYR A 54 -8.31 -1.93 12.52
C TYR A 54 -6.86 -2.34 12.84
N VAL A 55 -6.68 -3.57 13.35
CA VAL A 55 -5.40 -4.04 13.94
C VAL A 55 -4.20 -3.91 13.01
N TYR A 56 -4.33 -4.30 11.74
CA TYR A 56 -3.19 -4.32 10.82
C TYR A 56 -2.66 -2.90 10.52
N PRO A 57 -3.46 -1.93 10.05
CA PRO A 57 -2.96 -0.57 9.80
C PRO A 57 -2.45 0.11 11.05
N ARG A 58 -3.12 -0.06 12.20
CA ARG A 58 -2.69 0.49 13.49
C ARG A 58 -1.29 0.02 13.87
N THR A 59 -1.05 -1.29 13.77
CA THR A 59 0.21 -1.90 14.20
C THR A 59 1.33 -1.59 13.21
N THR A 60 1.06 -1.76 11.90
CA THR A 60 2.02 -1.44 10.83
C THR A 60 2.43 0.03 10.86
N ASN A 61 1.48 0.97 10.98
CA ASN A 61 1.80 2.39 11.00
C ASN A 61 2.55 2.81 12.27
N LYS A 62 2.29 2.16 13.42
CA LYS A 62 3.08 2.39 14.64
C LYS A 62 4.55 1.96 14.45
N ILE A 63 4.78 0.83 13.79
CA ILE A 63 6.13 0.35 13.46
C ILE A 63 6.81 1.34 12.49
N LEU A 64 6.09 1.77 11.44
CA LEU A 64 6.60 2.72 10.46
C LEU A 64 6.90 4.09 11.06
N GLU A 65 6.03 4.63 11.90
CA GLU A 65 6.26 5.91 12.57
C GLU A 65 7.53 5.86 13.43
N ALA A 66 7.73 4.78 14.19
CA ALA A 66 8.95 4.57 14.97
C ALA A 66 10.19 4.44 14.08
N TYR A 67 10.07 3.71 12.96
CA TYR A 67 11.15 3.54 12.00
C TYR A 67 11.56 4.87 11.33
N LEU A 68 10.59 5.66 10.87
CA LEU A 68 10.82 6.97 10.27
C LEU A 68 11.52 7.92 11.25
N LYS A 69 11.08 7.94 12.52
CA LYS A 69 11.75 8.73 13.57
C LYS A 69 13.18 8.25 13.81
N ALA A 70 13.43 6.93 13.81
CA ALA A 70 14.78 6.38 13.94
C ALA A 70 15.69 6.74 12.75
N LYS A 71 15.11 6.98 11.56
CA LYS A 71 15.81 7.49 10.37
C LYS A 71 15.99 9.01 10.36
N GLY A 72 15.56 9.71 11.41
CA GLY A 72 15.75 11.16 11.57
C GLY A 72 14.61 12.01 10.98
N VAL A 73 13.48 11.43 10.61
CA VAL A 73 12.28 12.19 10.23
C VAL A 73 11.69 12.85 11.47
N ALA A 74 11.46 14.16 11.41
CA ALA A 74 10.88 14.91 12.51
C ALA A 74 9.40 14.54 12.70
N ALA A 75 8.89 14.61 13.93
CA ALA A 75 7.51 14.22 14.22
C ALA A 75 6.49 15.08 13.46
N GLU A 76 6.79 16.36 13.24
CA GLU A 76 5.97 17.28 12.44
C GLU A 76 5.96 16.96 10.93
N ASP A 77 6.87 16.10 10.46
CA ASP A 77 6.91 15.61 9.09
C ASP A 77 6.24 14.22 8.93
N ILE A 78 5.53 13.76 9.97
CA ILE A 78 4.74 12.53 9.93
C ILE A 78 3.29 12.86 10.31
N MET A 79 2.38 12.60 9.39
CA MET A 79 0.93 12.63 9.62
C MET A 79 0.43 11.20 9.68
N VAL A 80 -0.39 10.86 10.67
CA VAL A 80 -0.97 9.52 10.83
C VAL A 80 -2.48 9.66 10.97
N ASN A 81 -3.21 9.10 10.00
CA ASN A 81 -4.65 9.22 9.91
C ASN A 81 -5.28 7.82 9.78
N TYR A 82 -6.49 7.68 10.33
CA TYR A 82 -7.27 6.45 10.25
C TYR A 82 -8.72 6.75 9.92
N THR A 83 -9.25 6.03 8.94
CA THR A 83 -10.64 6.10 8.53
C THR A 83 -11.39 4.83 9.00
N PRO A 84 -12.64 4.93 9.47
CA PRO A 84 -13.44 3.75 9.79
C PRO A 84 -13.85 3.00 8.52
N PHE A 85 -14.30 1.75 8.66
CA PHE A 85 -14.98 1.05 7.57
C PHE A 85 -16.23 1.83 7.12
N GLY A 86 -16.43 1.91 5.81
CA GLY A 86 -17.54 2.69 5.23
C GLY A 86 -17.35 4.21 5.27
N PHE A 87 -16.13 4.69 5.53
CA PHE A 87 -15.82 6.12 5.49
C PHE A 87 -16.13 6.72 4.11
N SER A 88 -16.77 7.89 4.14
CA SER A 88 -17.30 8.56 2.94
C SER A 88 -16.77 9.98 2.73
N ASP A 89 -16.25 10.65 3.76
CA ASP A 89 -15.73 12.02 3.67
C ASP A 89 -14.28 12.07 3.17
N TRP A 90 -14.03 11.44 2.02
CA TRP A 90 -12.72 11.43 1.38
C TRP A 90 -12.28 12.83 0.91
N GLN A 91 -13.23 13.72 0.64
CA GLN A 91 -12.93 15.08 0.20
C GLN A 91 -12.15 15.84 1.29
N THR A 92 -12.61 15.78 2.54
CA THR A 92 -11.91 16.42 3.67
C THR A 92 -10.57 15.74 3.94
N GLU A 93 -10.53 14.40 3.93
CA GLU A 93 -9.31 13.64 4.21
C GLU A 93 -8.21 13.93 3.18
N VAL A 94 -8.54 13.83 1.89
CA VAL A 94 -7.60 14.12 0.80
C VAL A 94 -7.19 15.60 0.79
N SER A 95 -8.08 16.53 1.19
CA SER A 95 -7.70 17.94 1.34
C SER A 95 -6.65 18.14 2.43
N ALA A 96 -6.74 17.40 3.53
CA ALA A 96 -5.74 17.44 4.61
C ALA A 96 -4.40 16.88 4.13
N ILE A 97 -4.41 15.74 3.43
CA ILE A 97 -3.23 15.13 2.80
C ILE A 97 -2.57 16.12 1.83
N LYS A 98 -3.35 16.74 0.94
CA LYS A 98 -2.86 17.73 -0.02
C LYS A 98 -2.19 18.91 0.66
N LYS A 99 -2.83 19.47 1.69
CA LYS A 99 -2.31 20.60 2.46
C LYS A 99 -0.98 20.25 3.12
N PHE A 100 -0.88 19.08 3.73
CA PHE A 100 0.34 18.61 4.39
C PHE A 100 1.47 18.33 3.38
N GLY A 101 1.13 17.65 2.28
CA GLY A 101 2.07 17.27 1.24
C GLY A 101 2.60 18.43 0.41
N SER A 102 1.83 19.51 0.29
CA SER A 102 2.21 20.71 -0.48
C SER A 102 3.03 21.73 0.33
N ALA A 103 3.33 21.46 1.60
CA ALA A 103 4.03 22.40 2.49
C ALA A 103 5.57 22.37 2.35
N GLY A 104 6.07 22.28 1.11
CA GLY A 104 7.48 22.52 0.76
C GLY A 104 8.48 21.39 0.99
N LYS A 105 8.04 20.20 1.42
CA LYS A 105 8.87 18.99 1.50
C LYS A 105 8.30 17.91 0.61
N LYS A 106 9.17 17.14 -0.05
CA LYS A 106 8.75 15.99 -0.85
C LYS A 106 8.03 14.99 0.05
N THR A 107 6.76 14.76 -0.24
CA THR A 107 5.86 13.99 0.62
C THR A 107 5.36 12.77 -0.12
N ALA A 108 5.26 11.64 0.57
CA ALA A 108 4.56 10.46 0.07
C ALA A 108 3.48 10.01 1.07
N VAL A 109 2.46 9.35 0.53
CA VAL A 109 1.48 8.62 1.33
C VAL A 109 1.88 7.15 1.35
N VAL A 110 1.99 6.57 2.54
CA VAL A 110 2.03 5.12 2.74
C VAL A 110 0.61 4.69 3.07
N SER A 111 0.00 3.95 2.15
CA SER A 111 -1.39 3.51 2.26
C SER A 111 -1.50 2.09 2.80
N THR A 112 -2.11 2.02 3.98
CA THR A 112 -2.63 0.82 4.64
C THR A 112 -4.17 0.81 4.63
N VAL A 113 -4.77 1.56 3.69
CA VAL A 113 -6.21 1.52 3.42
C VAL A 113 -6.56 0.17 2.82
N ASN A 114 -7.58 -0.49 3.36
CA ASN A 114 -7.94 -1.86 2.99
C ASN A 114 -9.34 -1.95 2.36
N GLY A 115 -9.49 -2.93 1.47
CA GLY A 115 -10.76 -3.29 0.82
C GLY A 115 -11.35 -2.14 0.00
N ASP A 116 -12.67 -2.03 0.04
CA ASP A 116 -13.47 -1.11 -0.79
C ASP A 116 -13.11 0.37 -0.59
N ALA A 117 -12.43 0.73 0.51
CA ALA A 117 -12.00 2.09 0.81
C ALA A 117 -10.91 2.61 -0.15
N ASN A 118 -10.17 1.72 -0.82
CA ASN A 118 -9.17 2.13 -1.81
C ASN A 118 -9.79 2.90 -2.97
N VAL A 119 -10.93 2.45 -3.48
CA VAL A 119 -11.60 3.04 -4.65
C VAL A 119 -11.93 4.52 -4.45
N PRO A 120 -12.72 4.92 -3.42
CA PRO A 120 -13.04 6.32 -3.21
C PRO A 120 -11.80 7.14 -2.83
N PHE A 121 -10.81 6.56 -2.16
CA PHE A 121 -9.55 7.23 -1.84
C PHE A 121 -8.79 7.66 -3.12
N TYR A 122 -8.47 6.72 -4.01
CA TYR A 122 -7.76 7.04 -5.27
C TYR A 122 -8.59 7.93 -6.20
N LYS A 123 -9.90 7.70 -6.26
CA LYS A 123 -10.80 8.55 -7.03
C LYS A 123 -10.73 10.00 -6.55
N GLU A 124 -10.71 10.22 -5.24
CA GLU A 124 -10.66 11.56 -4.68
C GLU A 124 -9.30 12.23 -4.81
N LEU A 125 -8.19 11.47 -4.74
CA LEU A 125 -6.86 11.99 -5.13
C LEU A 125 -6.90 12.57 -6.55
N GLY A 126 -7.46 11.81 -7.50
CA GLY A 126 -7.65 12.23 -8.89
C GLY A 126 -8.56 13.46 -9.03
N ASN A 127 -9.70 13.49 -8.33
CA ASN A 127 -10.64 14.62 -8.33
C ASN A 127 -9.99 15.92 -7.86
N GLN A 128 -9.08 15.83 -6.87
CA GLN A 128 -8.35 16.99 -6.35
C GLN A 128 -7.08 17.31 -7.14
N GLY A 129 -6.83 16.60 -8.24
CA GLY A 129 -5.69 16.78 -9.12
C GLY A 129 -4.36 16.47 -8.46
N ILE A 130 -4.34 15.61 -7.44
CA ILE A 130 -3.11 15.14 -6.81
C ILE A 130 -2.53 14.07 -7.71
N LYS A 131 -1.37 14.37 -8.30
CA LYS A 131 -0.67 13.44 -9.16
C LYS A 131 0.38 12.66 -8.37
N ALA A 132 0.68 11.44 -8.82
CA ALA A 132 1.73 10.63 -8.23
C ALA A 132 3.12 11.29 -8.30
N GLU A 133 3.38 12.12 -9.31
CA GLU A 133 4.64 12.87 -9.41
C GLU A 133 4.78 13.94 -8.32
N ASP A 134 3.67 14.45 -7.80
CA ASP A 134 3.65 15.44 -6.73
C ASP A 134 3.70 14.75 -5.36
N ILE A 135 2.69 13.93 -5.08
CA ILE A 135 2.52 13.17 -3.83
C ILE A 135 2.27 11.70 -4.21
N PRO A 136 3.34 10.88 -4.35
CA PRO A 136 3.17 9.46 -4.64
C PRO A 136 2.46 8.76 -3.48
N VAL A 137 1.69 7.72 -3.83
CA VAL A 137 1.06 6.82 -2.87
C VAL A 137 1.76 5.48 -3.04
N MET A 138 2.20 4.89 -1.94
CA MET A 138 2.73 3.53 -1.86
C MET A 138 1.71 2.65 -1.15
N ALA A 139 1.05 1.76 -1.90
CA ALA A 139 0.00 0.89 -1.41
C ALA A 139 0.54 -0.46 -0.91
N PHE A 140 0.06 -0.92 0.24
CA PHE A 140 0.35 -2.26 0.77
C PHE A 140 -0.86 -3.20 0.75
N SER A 141 -2.02 -2.71 0.30
CA SER A 141 -3.32 -3.36 0.48
C SER A 141 -4.21 -3.26 -0.77
N VAL A 142 -3.59 -3.23 -1.96
CA VAL A 142 -4.26 -3.23 -3.28
C VAL A 142 -3.57 -4.26 -4.17
N GLY A 143 -4.25 -5.36 -4.50
CA GLY A 143 -3.79 -6.40 -5.43
C GLY A 143 -4.28 -6.16 -6.86
N GLU A 144 -3.85 -7.02 -7.78
CA GLU A 144 -4.17 -6.88 -9.21
C GLU A 144 -5.64 -7.21 -9.48
N GLU A 145 -6.23 -8.15 -8.73
CA GLU A 145 -7.66 -8.45 -8.79
C GLU A 145 -8.52 -7.24 -8.39
N GLU A 146 -8.17 -6.52 -7.31
CA GLU A 146 -8.91 -5.30 -6.96
C GLU A 146 -8.79 -4.25 -8.07
N LEU A 147 -7.62 -4.09 -8.67
CA LEU A 147 -7.39 -3.12 -9.76
C LEU A 147 -8.15 -3.47 -11.04
N ALA A 148 -8.36 -4.75 -11.35
CA ALA A 148 -9.07 -5.18 -12.55
C ALA A 148 -10.53 -4.69 -12.59
N GLY A 149 -11.12 -4.37 -11.43
CA GLY A 149 -12.48 -3.83 -11.31
C GLY A 149 -12.58 -2.30 -11.31
N LEU A 150 -11.47 -1.57 -11.38
CA LEU A 150 -11.42 -0.12 -11.16
C LEU A 150 -11.08 0.66 -12.43
N ASP A 151 -11.54 1.92 -12.49
CA ASP A 151 -10.93 2.90 -13.38
C ASP A 151 -9.53 3.23 -12.85
N THR A 152 -8.50 2.68 -13.51
CA THR A 152 -7.11 2.82 -13.08
C THR A 152 -6.45 4.11 -13.59
N ALA A 153 -7.14 4.93 -14.38
CA ALA A 153 -6.56 6.18 -14.88
C ALA A 153 -6.05 7.11 -13.76
N PRO A 154 -6.75 7.27 -12.62
CA PRO A 154 -6.24 8.05 -11.48
C PRO A 154 -5.06 7.40 -10.74
N LEU A 155 -4.79 6.11 -10.97
CA LEU A 155 -3.75 5.35 -10.26
C LEU A 155 -2.39 5.37 -10.96
N VAL A 156 -2.31 5.90 -12.19
CA VAL A 156 -1.07 5.93 -12.98
C VAL A 156 0.03 6.68 -12.21
N GLY A 157 1.19 6.04 -12.08
CA GLY A 157 2.37 6.59 -11.39
C GLY A 157 2.42 6.31 -9.89
N HIS A 158 1.29 5.93 -9.26
CA HIS A 158 1.31 5.44 -7.88
C HIS A 158 1.99 4.07 -7.81
N LEU A 159 2.44 3.72 -6.62
CA LEU A 159 3.28 2.55 -6.37
C LEU A 159 2.52 1.53 -5.52
N ALA A 160 2.86 0.26 -5.70
CA ALA A 160 2.43 -0.81 -4.83
C ALA A 160 3.65 -1.64 -4.42
N ALA A 161 3.65 -2.15 -3.19
CA ALA A 161 4.68 -3.08 -2.72
C ALA A 161 4.02 -4.41 -2.35
N TRP A 162 4.41 -5.47 -3.04
CA TRP A 162 3.95 -6.83 -2.83
C TRP A 162 5.08 -7.84 -3.02
N ASN A 163 4.90 -9.04 -2.46
CA ASN A 163 5.84 -10.15 -2.64
C ASN A 163 5.90 -10.65 -4.09
N TYR A 164 4.86 -10.38 -4.87
CA TYR A 164 4.73 -10.86 -6.24
C TYR A 164 3.81 -9.94 -7.04
N PHE A 165 4.15 -9.75 -8.32
CA PHE A 165 3.31 -9.13 -9.33
C PHE A 165 3.30 -10.02 -10.58
N GLU A 166 2.15 -10.16 -11.23
CA GLU A 166 2.00 -10.95 -12.45
C GLU A 166 2.86 -10.41 -13.61
N SER A 167 3.21 -9.13 -13.56
CA SER A 167 4.07 -8.46 -14.54
C SER A 167 5.55 -8.85 -14.50
N VAL A 168 6.01 -9.65 -13.52
CA VAL A 168 7.42 -10.06 -13.41
C VAL A 168 7.87 -10.82 -14.67
N ASP A 169 8.87 -10.31 -15.39
CA ASP A 169 9.31 -10.89 -16.67
C ASP A 169 10.37 -11.99 -16.49
N THR A 170 9.93 -13.16 -16.02
CA THR A 170 10.78 -14.36 -15.93
C THR A 170 10.14 -15.57 -16.62
N PRO A 171 10.95 -16.53 -17.12
CA PRO A 171 10.43 -17.79 -17.68
C PRO A 171 9.54 -18.57 -16.70
N GLU A 172 9.91 -18.58 -15.42
CA GLU A 172 9.16 -19.25 -14.35
C GLU A 172 7.79 -18.61 -14.16
N ASN A 173 7.72 -17.27 -14.16
CA ASN A 173 6.46 -16.56 -14.01
C ASN A 173 5.53 -16.77 -15.20
N LYS A 174 6.07 -16.68 -16.43
CA LYS A 174 5.29 -16.97 -17.65
C LYS A 174 4.69 -18.37 -17.63
N LYS A 175 5.45 -19.36 -17.13
CA LYS A 175 4.94 -20.72 -16.95
C LYS A 175 3.85 -20.79 -15.89
N PHE A 176 4.03 -20.14 -14.75
CA PHE A 176 3.04 -20.10 -13.67
C PHE A 176 1.70 -19.50 -14.15
N ILE A 177 1.74 -18.36 -14.84
CA ILE A 177 0.56 -17.69 -15.40
C ILE A 177 -0.17 -18.62 -16.39
N ALA A 178 0.56 -19.27 -17.30
CA ALA A 178 -0.03 -20.20 -18.26
C ALA A 178 -0.71 -21.40 -17.57
N ASP A 179 -0.09 -21.95 -16.52
CA ASP A 179 -0.67 -23.04 -15.74
C ASP A 179 -1.92 -22.57 -14.95
N TRP A 180 -1.88 -21.35 -14.40
CA TRP A 180 -3.02 -20.72 -13.72
C TRP A 180 -4.20 -20.50 -14.66
N HIS A 181 -3.99 -19.85 -15.81
CA HIS A 181 -5.04 -19.59 -16.80
C HIS A 181 -5.68 -20.89 -17.30
N LYS A 182 -4.88 -21.95 -17.50
CA LYS A 182 -5.39 -23.29 -17.84
C LYS A 182 -6.26 -23.90 -16.72
N PHE A 183 -5.86 -23.74 -15.46
CA PHE A 183 -6.59 -24.24 -14.30
C PHE A 183 -7.91 -23.50 -14.09
N ILE A 184 -7.85 -22.16 -14.07
CA ILE A 184 -8.98 -21.28 -13.77
C ILE A 184 -9.93 -21.10 -14.96
N LYS A 185 -9.47 -21.44 -16.18
CA LYS A 185 -10.20 -21.36 -17.45
C LYS A 185 -10.63 -19.93 -17.80
N ASN A 186 -9.78 -18.96 -17.48
CA ASN A 186 -9.99 -17.55 -17.78
C ASN A 186 -8.64 -16.85 -17.97
N ASP A 187 -8.31 -16.54 -19.22
CA ASP A 187 -7.03 -15.91 -19.60
C ASP A 187 -6.92 -14.44 -19.16
N LYS A 188 -8.00 -13.87 -18.60
CA LYS A 188 -8.01 -12.51 -18.03
C LYS A 188 -7.92 -12.50 -16.51
N ARG A 189 -7.90 -13.66 -15.86
CA ARG A 189 -7.90 -13.75 -14.40
C ARG A 189 -6.50 -13.53 -13.86
N THR A 190 -6.33 -12.51 -13.02
CA THR A 190 -5.06 -12.28 -12.30
C THR A 190 -4.81 -13.41 -11.30
N THR A 191 -3.55 -13.56 -10.91
CA THR A 191 -3.08 -14.59 -9.97
C THR A 191 -3.20 -14.17 -8.50
N ASN A 192 -3.34 -12.88 -8.24
CA ASN A 192 -3.51 -12.22 -6.93
C ASN A 192 -4.64 -11.18 -6.99
#